data_AF-A0A969JN05-F1
#
_entry.id   AF-A0A969JN05-F1
#
_cell.length_a   1.000
_cell.length_b   1.000
_cell.length_c   1.000
_cell.angle_alpha   90.00
_cell.angle_beta   90.00
_cell.angle_gamma   90.00
#
_symmetry.space_group_name_H-M   'P 1'
#
loop_
_entity.id
_entity.type
_entity.pdbx_description
1 polymer ?
#
loop_
_entity_poly.entity_id
_entity_poly.type
_entity_poly.pdbx_seq_one_letter_code
_entity_poly.pdbx_strand_id
1 'polypeptide(L)'
;MPSVFLLYGISNDYNAIDLNDHTVMADMVAYGKAYYFTKRMLPCVPDSTLIGYSAKEMSGSQKYESLIWARLLEDQVLFSTSHIVKQKFIAERPKTIEVGEDCPGRIGTWVGWRMVDEYMKKFPDTSLPDLMKTEDAKKIFNDSMYKPI
;
A
#
# COMPACT_ATOMS: atom_id res chain seq x y z
N MET A 1 -0.53 17.88 -8.31
CA MET A 1 0.60 17.21 -8.97
C MET A 1 1.20 15.99 -8.23
N PRO A 2 0.78 15.56 -7.01
CA PRO A 2 1.13 14.22 -6.51
C PRO A 2 0.60 13.08 -7.39
N SER A 3 -0.56 13.30 -8.02
CA SER A 3 -1.23 12.35 -8.91
C SER A 3 -0.37 11.89 -10.09
N VAL A 4 0.42 12.77 -10.71
CA VAL A 4 1.24 12.42 -11.89
C VAL A 4 2.38 11.48 -11.51
N PHE A 5 3.07 11.71 -10.39
CA PHE A 5 4.12 10.80 -9.91
C PHE A 5 3.56 9.43 -9.49
N LEU A 6 2.35 9.41 -8.92
CA LEU A 6 1.66 8.15 -8.63
C LEU A 6 1.33 7.39 -9.92
N LEU A 7 0.89 8.06 -10.98
CA LEU A 7 0.64 7.42 -12.27
C LEU A 7 1.92 6.79 -12.85
N TYR A 8 3.06 7.49 -12.78
CA TYR A 8 4.35 6.91 -13.17
C TYR A 8 4.74 5.73 -12.29
N GLY A 9 4.57 5.84 -10.97
CA GLY A 9 4.85 4.76 -10.03
C GLY A 9 3.93 3.56 -10.16
N ILE A 10 2.76 3.70 -10.79
CA ILE A 10 1.84 2.59 -11.08
C ILE A 10 2.12 2.00 -12.47
N SER A 11 2.69 2.76 -13.40
CA SER A 11 2.99 2.26 -14.74
C SER A 11 3.97 1.09 -14.68
N ASN A 12 3.65 0.01 -15.39
CA ASN A 12 4.49 -1.16 -15.51
C ASN A 12 5.85 -0.86 -16.19
N ASP A 13 5.97 0.28 -16.87
CA ASP A 13 7.25 0.74 -17.45
C ASP A 13 8.28 1.09 -16.35
N TYR A 14 7.81 1.49 -15.16
CA TYR A 14 8.65 1.96 -14.06
C TYR A 14 8.49 1.15 -12.79
N ASN A 15 7.39 0.40 -12.64
CA ASN A 15 7.09 -0.45 -11.50
C ASN A 15 6.86 -1.88 -11.96
N ALA A 16 7.90 -2.70 -11.91
CA ALA A 16 7.83 -4.08 -12.34
C ALA A 16 6.93 -4.87 -11.38
N ILE A 17 5.96 -5.61 -11.92
CA ILE A 17 5.02 -6.45 -11.16
C ILE A 17 4.89 -7.80 -11.87
N ASP A 18 4.67 -8.87 -11.11
CA ASP A 18 4.28 -10.16 -11.69
C ASP A 18 2.83 -10.09 -12.21
N LEU A 19 2.66 -10.11 -13.52
CA LEU A 19 1.35 -10.02 -14.17
C LEU A 19 0.46 -11.25 -13.91
N ASN A 20 1.01 -12.36 -13.41
CA ASN A 20 0.24 -13.56 -13.07
C ASN A 20 -0.24 -13.55 -11.61
N ASP A 21 0.30 -12.68 -10.76
CA ASP A 21 -0.16 -12.55 -9.38
C ASP A 21 -1.33 -11.56 -9.30
N HIS A 22 -2.54 -12.10 -9.25
CA HIS A 22 -3.77 -11.33 -9.15
C HIS A 22 -4.26 -11.14 -7.71
N THR A 23 -3.43 -11.42 -6.70
CA THR A 23 -3.82 -11.26 -5.30
C THR A 23 -3.99 -9.79 -4.91
N VAL A 24 -4.78 -9.52 -3.87
CA VAL A 24 -4.89 -8.17 -3.30
C VAL A 24 -3.53 -7.74 -2.71
N MET A 25 -2.77 -8.64 -2.11
CA MET A 25 -1.42 -8.36 -1.60
C MET A 25 -0.49 -7.86 -2.72
N ALA A 26 -0.53 -8.46 -3.91
CA ALA A 26 0.25 -7.98 -5.04
C ALA A 26 -0.13 -6.54 -5.42
N ASP A 27 -1.42 -6.22 -5.48
CA ASP A 27 -1.89 -4.84 -5.71
C ASP A 27 -1.42 -3.90 -4.59
N MET A 28 -1.53 -4.32 -3.32
CA MET A 28 -1.08 -3.54 -2.15
C MET A 28 0.40 -3.19 -2.27
N VAL A 29 1.26 -4.16 -2.58
CA VAL A 29 2.70 -3.94 -2.75
C VAL A 29 2.98 -3.06 -3.98
N ALA A 30 2.29 -3.27 -5.10
CA ALA A 30 2.44 -2.46 -6.30
C ALA A 30 2.14 -0.98 -6.02
N TYR A 31 0.99 -0.69 -5.38
CA TYR A 31 0.67 0.68 -4.94
C TYR A 31 1.65 1.17 -3.87
N GLY A 32 2.09 0.31 -2.95
CA GLY A 32 3.06 0.66 -1.93
C GLY A 32 4.38 1.15 -2.51
N LYS A 33 4.87 0.49 -3.56
CA LYS A 33 6.05 0.93 -4.33
C LYS A 33 5.82 2.29 -4.99
N ALA A 34 4.65 2.50 -5.59
CA ALA A 34 4.28 3.79 -6.19
C ALA A 34 4.26 4.94 -5.17
N TYR A 35 3.71 4.69 -3.99
CA TYR A 35 3.68 5.67 -2.89
C TYR A 35 5.08 5.95 -2.33
N TYR A 36 5.88 4.90 -2.11
CA TYR A 36 7.26 5.04 -1.67
C TYR A 36 8.08 5.87 -2.67
N PHE A 37 7.99 5.55 -3.97
CA PHE A 37 8.60 6.31 -5.04
C PHE A 37 8.17 7.78 -5.00
N THR A 38 6.87 8.04 -4.93
CA THR A 38 6.33 9.40 -4.92
C THR A 38 6.80 10.18 -3.70
N LYS A 39 6.85 9.55 -2.52
CA LYS A 39 7.35 10.18 -1.29
C LYS A 39 8.84 10.55 -1.40
N ARG A 40 9.65 9.71 -2.06
CA ARG A 40 11.06 10.01 -2.33
C ARG A 40 11.24 11.17 -3.32
N MET A 41 10.35 11.30 -4.29
CA MET A 41 10.37 12.43 -5.23
C MET A 41 9.82 13.73 -4.63
N LEU A 42 8.89 13.64 -3.68
CA LEU A 42 8.19 14.76 -3.06
C LEU A 42 8.29 14.73 -1.52
N PRO A 43 9.50 14.82 -0.93
CA PRO A 43 9.69 14.62 0.50
C PRO A 43 9.01 15.69 1.36
N CYS A 44 8.84 16.91 0.83
CA CYS A 44 8.19 18.03 1.51
C CYS A 44 6.65 17.96 1.48
N VAL A 45 6.07 17.05 0.68
CA VAL A 45 4.61 16.89 0.63
C VAL A 45 4.17 16.00 1.81
N PRO A 46 3.16 16.42 2.59
CA PRO A 46 2.61 15.61 3.68
C PRO A 46 2.05 14.28 3.17
N ASP A 47 2.22 13.22 3.96
CA ASP A 47 1.77 11.87 3.61
C ASP A 47 0.26 11.81 3.39
N SER A 48 -0.50 12.58 4.19
CA SER A 48 -1.94 12.71 4.07
C SER A 48 -2.34 13.29 2.71
N THR A 49 -1.58 14.27 2.21
CA THR A 49 -1.80 14.86 0.88
C THR A 49 -1.42 13.88 -0.24
N LEU A 50 -0.38 13.06 -0.07
CA LEU A 50 0.01 12.05 -1.06
C LEU A 50 -1.09 11.00 -1.25
N ILE A 51 -1.62 10.46 -0.15
CA ILE A 51 -2.66 9.42 -0.22
C ILE A 51 -4.08 9.97 -0.40
N GLY A 52 -4.28 11.27 -0.16
CA GLY A 52 -5.58 11.93 -0.25
C GLY A 52 -6.44 11.76 1.01
N TYR A 53 -5.82 11.53 2.16
CA TYR A 53 -6.51 11.42 3.45
C TYR A 53 -6.61 12.79 4.12
N SER A 54 -7.71 13.01 4.84
CA SER A 54 -7.74 14.08 5.84
C SER A 54 -6.75 13.80 6.98
N ALA A 55 -6.39 14.82 7.75
CA ALA A 55 -5.53 14.64 8.94
C ALA A 55 -6.15 13.64 9.94
N LYS A 56 -7.49 13.65 10.09
CA LYS A 56 -8.22 12.71 10.96
C LYS A 56 -8.11 11.27 10.45
N GLU A 57 -8.25 11.05 9.14
CA GLU A 57 -8.15 9.72 8.54
C GLU A 57 -6.73 9.17 8.61
N MET A 58 -5.71 10.00 8.36
CA MET A 58 -4.32 9.60 8.49
C MET A 58 -4.00 9.21 9.94
N SER A 59 -4.35 10.08 10.91
CA SER A 59 -4.13 9.79 12.33
C SER A 59 -4.92 8.57 12.80
N GLY A 60 -6.16 8.39 12.32
CA GLY A 60 -6.98 7.22 12.62
C GLY A 60 -6.38 5.93 12.07
N SER A 61 -5.89 5.96 10.82
CA SER A 61 -5.26 4.79 10.18
C SER A 61 -4.00 4.37 10.94
N GLN A 62 -3.16 5.33 11.33
CA GLN A 62 -1.97 5.06 12.16
C GLN A 62 -2.34 4.54 13.56
N LYS A 63 -3.33 5.17 14.22
CA LYS A 63 -3.76 4.79 15.57
C LYS A 63 -4.34 3.37 15.62
N TYR A 64 -5.04 2.95 14.57
CA TYR A 64 -5.71 1.65 14.51
C TYR A 64 -5.05 0.68 13.52
N GLU A 65 -3.77 0.90 13.18
CA GLU A 65 -3.02 0.12 12.18
C GLU A 65 -3.06 -1.38 12.48
N SER A 66 -2.89 -1.77 13.75
CA SER A 66 -2.96 -3.18 14.19
C SER A 66 -4.35 -3.80 14.02
N LEU A 67 -5.43 -3.04 14.24
CA LEU A 67 -6.80 -3.51 14.05
C LEU A 67 -7.12 -3.65 12.56
N ILE A 68 -6.73 -2.67 11.75
CA ILE A 68 -6.86 -2.72 10.29
C ILE A 68 -6.15 -3.97 9.77
N TRP A 69 -4.91 -4.20 10.20
CA TRP A 69 -4.12 -5.37 9.81
C TRP A 69 -4.79 -6.68 10.23
N ALA A 70 -5.25 -6.79 11.48
CA ALA A 70 -5.96 -7.97 11.97
C ALA A 70 -7.19 -8.27 11.12
N ARG A 71 -7.98 -7.26 10.76
CA ARG A 71 -9.16 -7.42 9.91
C ARG A 71 -8.82 -7.94 8.52
N LEU A 72 -7.76 -7.42 7.90
CA LEU A 72 -7.30 -7.90 6.59
C LEU A 72 -6.88 -9.38 6.62
N LEU A 73 -6.30 -9.85 7.72
CA LEU A 73 -5.95 -11.26 7.91
C LEU A 73 -7.17 -12.14 8.18
N GLU A 74 -8.07 -11.71 9.08
CA GLU A 74 -9.30 -12.42 9.42
C GLU A 74 -10.19 -12.66 8.20
N ASP A 75 -10.35 -11.61 7.37
CA ASP A 75 -11.15 -11.67 6.15
C ASP A 75 -10.37 -12.27 4.96
N GLN A 76 -9.16 -12.78 5.19
CA GLN A 76 -8.27 -13.37 4.17
C GLN A 76 -8.05 -12.46 2.95
N VAL A 77 -8.05 -11.15 3.17
CA VAL A 77 -8.05 -10.15 2.11
C VAL A 77 -6.80 -10.28 1.25
N LEU A 78 -5.63 -10.44 1.87
CA LEU A 78 -4.33 -10.44 1.19
C LEU A 78 -4.23 -11.45 0.06
N PHE A 79 -4.73 -12.67 0.28
CA PHE A 79 -4.60 -13.78 -0.66
C PHE A 79 -5.79 -13.91 -1.61
N SER A 80 -6.82 -13.07 -1.44
CA SER A 80 -7.97 -13.05 -2.33
C SER A 80 -7.58 -12.53 -3.72
N THR A 81 -8.14 -13.14 -4.76
CA THR A 81 -8.11 -12.66 -6.15
C THR A 81 -9.44 -12.05 -6.59
N SER A 82 -10.43 -11.98 -5.69
CA SER A 82 -11.77 -11.48 -5.98
C SER A 82 -11.78 -9.99 -6.32
N HIS A 83 -12.38 -9.65 -7.46
CA HIS A 83 -12.56 -8.26 -7.88
C HIS A 83 -13.39 -7.45 -6.88
N ILE A 84 -14.39 -8.08 -6.23
CA ILE A 84 -15.21 -7.43 -5.21
C ILE A 84 -14.36 -7.06 -3.99
N VAL A 85 -13.43 -7.93 -3.58
CA VAL A 85 -12.51 -7.64 -2.47
C VAL A 85 -11.56 -6.51 -2.86
N LYS A 86 -10.99 -6.54 -4.07
CA LYS A 86 -10.16 -5.42 -4.58
C LYS A 86 -10.91 -4.09 -4.58
N GLN A 87 -12.17 -4.09 -5.03
CA GLN A 87 -13.01 -2.88 -5.04
C GLN A 87 -13.26 -2.33 -3.62
N LYS A 88 -13.38 -3.20 -2.61
CA LYS A 88 -13.64 -2.79 -1.23
C LYS A 88 -12.42 -2.20 -0.52
N PHE A 89 -11.24 -2.77 -0.75
CA PHE A 89 -10.03 -2.47 0.03
C PHE A 89 -8.98 -1.63 -0.71
N ILE A 90 -8.91 -1.71 -2.05
CA ILE A 90 -7.87 -1.07 -2.87
C ILE A 90 -8.39 0.14 -3.63
N ALA A 91 -9.56 0.01 -4.26
CA ALA A 91 -10.13 1.04 -5.11
C ALA A 91 -10.51 2.32 -4.34
N GLU A 92 -10.58 3.43 -5.08
CA GLU A 92 -11.03 4.71 -4.54
C GLU A 92 -12.52 4.65 -4.19
N ARG A 93 -12.81 4.87 -2.91
CA ARG A 93 -14.16 4.97 -2.35
C ARG A 93 -14.13 5.80 -1.07
N PRO A 94 -15.27 6.28 -0.56
CA PRO A 94 -15.29 7.13 0.64
C PRO A 94 -14.78 6.43 1.91
N LYS A 95 -15.20 5.18 2.14
CA LYS A 95 -14.91 4.40 3.37
C LYS A 95 -14.74 2.91 3.10
N THR A 96 -13.94 2.22 3.90
CA THR A 96 -13.84 0.76 3.95
C THR A 96 -14.58 0.24 5.19
N ILE A 97 -15.91 0.15 5.07
CA ILE A 97 -16.83 -0.24 6.14
C ILE A 97 -16.57 -1.65 6.69
N GLU A 98 -15.95 -2.51 5.90
CA GLU A 98 -15.54 -3.86 6.30
C GLU A 98 -14.51 -3.86 7.44
N VAL A 99 -13.77 -2.75 7.59
CA VAL A 99 -12.81 -2.54 8.69
C VAL A 99 -13.42 -1.70 9.81
N GLY A 100 -14.20 -0.68 9.45
CA GLY A 100 -14.94 0.15 10.41
C GLY A 100 -15.57 1.36 9.73
N GLU A 101 -16.59 1.94 10.35
CA GLU A 101 -17.38 3.04 9.76
C GLU A 101 -16.53 4.28 9.43
N ASP A 102 -15.52 4.56 10.25
CA ASP A 102 -14.61 5.70 10.06
C ASP A 102 -13.40 5.38 9.16
N CYS A 103 -13.16 4.10 8.83
CA CYS A 103 -11.99 3.68 8.08
C CYS A 103 -12.01 4.30 6.67
N PRO A 104 -10.98 5.08 6.27
CA PRO A 104 -10.94 5.67 4.94
C PRO A 104 -10.93 4.59 3.86
N GLY A 105 -11.40 4.95 2.66
CA GLY A 105 -11.20 4.08 1.50
C GLY A 105 -9.72 3.94 1.14
N ARG A 106 -9.42 3.03 0.20
CA ARG A 106 -8.03 2.69 -0.19
C ARG A 106 -7.16 2.22 0.98
N ILE A 107 -7.77 1.68 2.05
CA ILE A 107 -7.01 1.29 3.24
C ILE A 107 -5.98 0.19 2.95
N GLY A 108 -6.28 -0.74 2.03
CA GLY A 108 -5.32 -1.75 1.59
C GLY A 108 -4.11 -1.13 0.89
N THR A 109 -4.33 -0.07 0.11
CA THR A 109 -3.25 0.71 -0.51
C THR A 109 -2.38 1.42 0.52
N TRP A 110 -2.99 2.01 1.56
CA TRP A 110 -2.24 2.60 2.67
C TRP A 110 -1.39 1.55 3.40
N VAL A 111 -1.97 0.40 3.75
CA VAL A 111 -1.23 -0.71 4.38
C VAL A 111 -0.11 -1.23 3.47
N GLY A 112 -0.34 -1.33 2.16
CA GLY A 112 0.68 -1.69 1.19
C GLY A 112 1.87 -0.73 1.17
N TRP A 113 1.61 0.58 1.30
CA TRP A 113 2.68 1.57 1.46
C TRP A 113 3.46 1.36 2.76
N ARG A 114 2.78 1.13 3.89
CA ARG A 114 3.44 0.83 5.17
C ARG A 114 4.30 -0.43 5.10
N MET A 115 3.83 -1.47 4.40
CA MET A 115 4.58 -2.71 4.17
C MET A 115 5.88 -2.46 3.40
N VAL A 116 5.83 -1.66 2.34
CA VAL A 116 7.02 -1.29 1.55
C VAL A 116 7.96 -0.38 2.35
N ASP A 117 7.44 0.56 3.15
CA ASP A 117 8.25 1.37 4.07
C ASP A 117 9.04 0.47 5.03
N GLU A 118 8.39 -0.52 5.66
CA GLU A 118 9.04 -1.44 6.60
C GLU A 118 10.07 -2.35 5.91
N TYR A 119 9.78 -2.82 4.69
CA TYR A 119 10.77 -3.53 3.88
C TYR A 119 12.03 -2.65 3.65
N MET A 120 11.86 -1.41 3.18
CA MET A 120 13.00 -0.53 2.89
C MET A 120 13.78 -0.10 4.14
N LYS A 121 13.15 -0.08 5.31
CA LYS A 121 13.86 0.13 6.60
C LYS A 121 14.73 -1.06 6.98
N LYS A 122 14.30 -2.28 6.68
CA LYS A 122 15.04 -3.52 6.97
C LYS A 122 16.19 -3.78 6.00
N PHE A 123 16.04 -3.34 4.76
CA PHE A 123 17.04 -3.49 3.72
C PHE A 123 17.53 -2.11 3.24
N PRO A 124 18.24 -1.34 4.09
CA PRO A 124 18.64 0.03 3.78
C PRO A 124 19.57 0.17 2.57
N ASP A 125 20.26 -0.92 2.20
CA ASP A 125 21.12 -0.99 1.02
C ASP A 125 20.35 -1.18 -0.29
N THR A 126 19.05 -1.48 -0.23
CA THR A 126 18.21 -1.58 -1.43
C THR A 126 18.01 -0.19 -2.03
N SER A 127 18.43 0.00 -3.28
CA SER A 127 18.18 1.27 -3.97
C SER A 127 16.71 1.41 -4.38
N LEU A 128 16.25 2.64 -4.63
CA LEU A 128 14.90 2.86 -5.16
C LEU A 128 14.69 2.13 -6.50
N PRO A 129 15.61 2.17 -7.48
CA PRO A 129 15.50 1.36 -8.70
C PRO A 129 15.38 -0.15 -8.44
N ASP A 130 16.12 -0.70 -7.47
CA ASP A 130 16.06 -2.13 -7.16
C ASP A 130 14.72 -2.53 -6.55
N LEU A 131 14.15 -1.69 -5.68
CA LEU A 131 12.79 -1.85 -5.19
C LEU A 131 11.79 -1.86 -6.36
N MET A 132 11.89 -0.89 -7.26
CA MET A 132 10.95 -0.74 -8.37
C MET A 132 11.04 -1.90 -9.38
N LYS A 133 12.21 -2.54 -9.52
CA LYS A 133 12.44 -3.74 -10.34
C LYS A 133 12.04 -5.05 -9.67
N THR A 134 11.70 -5.03 -8.38
CA THR A 134 11.30 -6.25 -7.67
C THR A 134 9.86 -6.61 -8.04
N GLU A 135 9.69 -7.63 -8.88
CA GLU A 135 8.39 -8.13 -9.35
C GLU A 135 7.66 -8.97 -8.30
N ASP A 136 8.40 -9.73 -7.51
CA ASP A 136 7.86 -10.64 -6.51
C ASP A 136 7.31 -9.88 -5.29
N ALA A 137 6.00 -9.67 -5.27
CA ALA A 137 5.31 -9.04 -4.16
C ALA A 137 5.34 -9.89 -2.88
N LYS A 138 5.35 -11.23 -2.99
CA LYS A 138 5.42 -12.13 -1.83
C LYS A 138 6.75 -12.01 -1.13
N LYS A 139 7.85 -11.84 -1.88
CA LYS A 139 9.16 -11.53 -1.31
C LYS A 139 9.09 -10.27 -0.44
N ILE A 140 8.62 -9.14 -0.98
CA ILE A 140 8.51 -7.88 -0.24
C ILE A 140 7.63 -8.06 1.00
N PHE A 141 6.48 -8.73 0.86
CA PHE A 141 5.57 -9.01 1.97
C PHE A 141 6.25 -9.83 3.08
N ASN A 142 6.86 -10.96 2.74
CA ASN A 142 7.51 -11.85 3.71
C ASN A 142 8.70 -11.15 4.38
N ASP A 143 9.57 -10.52 3.59
CA ASP A 143 10.81 -9.91 4.06
C ASP A 143 10.55 -8.65 4.90
N SER A 144 9.45 -7.92 4.63
CA SER A 144 9.02 -6.81 5.48
C SER A 144 8.73 -7.25 6.92
N MET A 145 8.35 -8.53 7.13
CA MET A 145 7.72 -9.05 8.34
C MET A 145 6.70 -8.07 8.92
N TYR A 146 5.90 -7.47 8.05
CA TYR A 146 4.97 -6.43 8.44
C TYR A 146 3.97 -6.97 9.47
N LYS A 147 4.08 -6.45 10.68
CA LYS A 147 3.24 -6.78 11.82
C LYS A 147 3.15 -5.57 12.74
N PRO A 148 2.21 -4.64 12.49
CA PRO A 148 2.01 -3.49 13.36
C PRO A 148 1.70 -3.95 14.79
N ILE A 149 2.24 -3.21 15.77
CA ILE A 149 2.08 -3.45 17.21
C ILE A 149 0.98 -2.53 17.72
#